data_AF-A0A554KH02-F1
#
_entry.id   AF-A0A554KH02-F1
#
_cell.length_a   1.000
_cell.length_b   1.000
_cell.length_c   1.000
_cell.angle_alpha   90.00
_cell.angle_beta   90.00
_cell.angle_gamma   90.00
#
_symmetry.space_group_name_H-M   'P 1'
#
loop_
_entity.id
_entity.type
_entity.pdbx_description
1 polymer ?
#
loop_
_entity_poly.entity_id
_entity_poly.type
_entity_poly.pdbx_seq_one_letter_code
_entity_poly.pdbx_strand_id
1 'polypeptide(L)'
;MIINANTLVPHLKEKVRPTQSDASRHLLCPYCRIRTRLNTLGDGRRKCTVCGKKFRINKVTAENKLQQCAEILLCFCLDFSPHRTAQITHHRYRLITSFYDHFRKLLTEKSLPQEKIQLLTLHNRDIHVMHDKSRCRWCKGKVRSGKGGPPAFGVQFRESGEVYIDPLKDDEAVLHFHSFGSREETLGRREGYTGFICCGKFHRFTKDARAKVGAEQLWTWIRERVRSHHGIWKKNTGYYLKELEWKYNNRSLDPELQARKIIALMPVDFLTSWSLRARGTTVVQMGT
;
A
#
# COMPACT_ATOMS: atom_id res chain seq x y z
N MET A 1 -0.76 9.37 -25.93
CA MET A 1 -1.12 8.02 -25.44
C MET A 1 -2.47 8.14 -24.75
N ILE A 2 -3.49 7.45 -25.26
CA ILE A 2 -4.83 7.46 -24.67
C ILE A 2 -4.92 6.27 -23.72
N ILE A 3 -5.27 6.52 -22.46
CA ILE A 3 -5.50 5.45 -21.48
C ILE A 3 -6.96 5.05 -21.57
N ASN A 4 -7.22 3.82 -22.03
CA ASN A 4 -8.56 3.26 -22.02
C ASN A 4 -8.71 2.35 -20.78
N ALA A 5 -9.44 2.83 -19.79
CA ALA A 5 -9.72 2.10 -18.55
C ALA A 5 -11.19 1.63 -18.46
N ASN A 6 -11.92 1.65 -19.57
CA ASN A 6 -13.36 1.38 -19.59
C ASN A 6 -13.68 -0.05 -19.15
N THR A 7 -12.78 -0.99 -19.40
CA THR A 7 -12.86 -2.39 -18.97
C THR A 7 -12.83 -2.55 -17.45
N LEU A 8 -12.27 -1.59 -16.70
CA LEU A 8 -12.19 -1.63 -15.23
C LEU A 8 -13.45 -1.09 -14.54
N VAL A 9 -14.22 -0.24 -15.22
CA VAL A 9 -15.38 0.44 -14.63
C VAL A 9 -16.46 -0.54 -14.12
N PRO A 10 -16.83 -1.61 -14.85
CA PRO A 10 -17.79 -2.60 -14.35
C PRO A 10 -17.34 -3.23 -13.02
N HIS A 11 -16.07 -3.59 -12.90
CA HIS A 11 -15.51 -4.17 -11.68
C HIS A 11 -15.54 -3.19 -10.49
N LEU A 12 -15.32 -1.90 -10.74
CA LEU A 12 -15.47 -0.89 -9.70
C LEU A 12 -16.94 -0.63 -9.33
N LYS A 13 -17.86 -0.70 -10.30
CA LYS A 13 -19.32 -0.59 -10.06
C LYS A 13 -19.82 -1.71 -9.16
N GLU A 14 -19.28 -2.93 -9.28
CA GLU A 14 -19.61 -4.04 -8.38
C GLU A 14 -19.27 -3.72 -6.92
N LYS A 15 -18.17 -2.98 -6.68
CA LYS A 15 -17.81 -2.50 -5.35
C LYS A 15 -18.79 -1.43 -4.91
N VAL A 16 -18.97 -0.39 -5.71
CA VAL A 16 -19.84 0.74 -5.39
C VAL A 16 -21.28 0.43 -5.76
N ARG A 17 -22.03 -0.23 -4.87
CA ARG A 17 -23.45 -0.52 -5.13
C ARG A 17 -24.20 0.79 -5.48
N PRO A 18 -24.76 0.90 -6.69
CA PRO A 18 -25.48 2.10 -7.09
C PRO A 18 -26.73 2.23 -6.23
N THR A 19 -27.05 3.47 -5.86
CA THR A 19 -28.36 3.74 -5.27
C THR A 19 -29.39 3.61 -6.37
N GLN A 20 -30.14 2.51 -6.36
CA GLN A 20 -31.24 2.32 -7.30
C GLN A 20 -32.47 3.06 -6.79
N SER A 21 -33.24 3.63 -7.72
CA SER A 21 -34.55 4.20 -7.44
C SER A 21 -35.60 3.55 -8.31
N ASP A 22 -36.82 3.40 -7.80
CA ASP A 22 -37.96 2.98 -8.61
C ASP A 22 -38.41 4.09 -9.59
N ALA A 23 -39.42 3.79 -10.42
CA ALA A 23 -40.00 4.75 -11.36
C ALA A 23 -40.49 6.05 -10.68
N SER A 24 -40.83 5.99 -9.38
CA SER A 24 -41.25 7.15 -8.57
C SER A 24 -40.08 7.86 -7.87
N ARG A 25 -38.83 7.56 -8.27
CA ARG A 25 -37.58 8.10 -7.71
C ARG A 25 -37.34 7.77 -6.23
N HIS A 26 -38.07 6.82 -5.66
CA HIS A 26 -37.84 6.37 -4.29
C HIS A 26 -36.64 5.41 -4.24
N LEU A 27 -35.73 5.65 -3.29
CA LEU A 27 -34.52 4.85 -3.14
C LEU A 27 -34.86 3.43 -2.66
N LEU A 28 -34.37 2.44 -3.40
CA LEU A 28 -34.48 1.02 -3.08
C LEU A 28 -33.33 0.59 -2.17
N CYS A 29 -33.59 -0.38 -1.31
CA CYS A 29 -32.50 -0.99 -0.55
C CYS A 29 -31.53 -1.73 -1.51
N PRO A 30 -30.22 -1.47 -1.48
CA PRO A 30 -29.24 -2.12 -2.37
C PRO A 30 -28.98 -3.58 -2.03
N TYR A 31 -29.64 -4.14 -1.00
CA TYR A 31 -29.53 -5.54 -0.62
C TYR A 31 -30.77 -6.35 -0.95
N CYS A 32 -31.96 -5.90 -0.52
CA CYS A 32 -33.21 -6.62 -0.80
C CYS A 32 -33.97 -6.07 -2.01
N ARG A 33 -33.56 -4.93 -2.57
CA ARG A 33 -34.23 -4.22 -3.69
C ARG A 33 -35.71 -3.86 -3.43
N ILE A 34 -36.17 -4.01 -2.19
CA ILE A 34 -37.52 -3.64 -1.78
C ILE A 34 -37.57 -2.13 -1.52
N ARG A 35 -38.63 -1.48 -2.02
CA ARG A 35 -38.99 -0.11 -1.64
C ARG A 35 -39.39 -0.10 -0.18
N THR A 36 -38.61 0.57 0.65
CA THR A 36 -38.86 0.58 2.09
C THR A 36 -38.29 1.82 2.76
N ARG A 37 -38.67 2.03 4.02
CA ARG A 37 -38.16 3.15 4.81
C ARG A 37 -36.67 2.94 5.09
N LEU A 38 -35.88 3.96 4.83
CA LEU A 38 -34.44 3.93 5.08
C LEU A 38 -34.11 4.88 6.22
N ASN A 39 -33.92 4.33 7.42
CA ASN A 39 -33.61 5.10 8.62
C ASN A 39 -32.18 5.62 8.55
N THR A 40 -31.99 6.91 8.77
CA THR A 40 -30.65 7.52 8.86
C THR A 40 -30.05 7.25 10.23
N LEU A 41 -28.83 6.70 10.27
CA LEU A 41 -28.05 6.49 11.48
C LEU A 41 -27.17 7.72 11.76
N GLY A 42 -26.70 7.87 13.02
CA GLY A 42 -25.88 9.02 13.43
C GLY A 42 -24.57 9.19 12.67
N ASP A 43 -24.06 8.14 12.03
CA ASP A 43 -22.85 8.17 11.19
C ASP A 43 -23.12 8.48 9.70
N GLY A 44 -24.37 8.79 9.36
CA GLY A 44 -24.84 9.06 8.00
C GLY A 44 -25.09 7.81 7.14
N ARG A 45 -24.95 6.59 7.69
CA ARG A 45 -25.44 5.37 7.03
C ARG A 45 -26.96 5.31 7.08
N ARG A 46 -27.53 4.50 6.19
CA ARG A 46 -28.96 4.19 6.10
C ARG A 46 -29.17 2.73 6.48
N LYS A 47 -30.16 2.46 7.32
CA LYS A 47 -30.59 1.10 7.69
C LYS A 47 -31.91 0.79 7.00
N CYS A 48 -31.95 -0.30 6.26
CA CYS A 48 -33.19 -0.83 5.68
C CYS A 48 -34.10 -1.36 6.79
N THR A 49 -35.37 -0.96 6.82
CA THR A 49 -36.33 -1.48 7.81
C THR A 49 -36.75 -2.92 7.55
N VAL A 50 -36.61 -3.42 6.32
CA VAL A 50 -36.99 -4.80 5.95
C VAL A 50 -35.85 -5.78 6.21
N CYS A 51 -34.69 -5.61 5.57
CA CYS A 51 -33.58 -6.56 5.69
C CYS A 51 -32.57 -6.21 6.79
N GLY A 52 -32.75 -5.09 7.49
CA GLY A 52 -31.88 -4.66 8.58
C GLY A 52 -30.46 -4.21 8.17
N LYS A 53 -30.06 -4.40 6.92
CA LYS A 53 -28.71 -4.09 6.45
C LYS A 53 -28.44 -2.58 6.41
N LYS A 54 -27.20 -2.20 6.74
CA LYS A 54 -26.71 -0.83 6.82
C LYS A 54 -25.84 -0.50 5.60
N PHE A 55 -26.04 0.65 4.96
CA PHE A 55 -25.27 1.09 3.77
C PHE A 55 -25.25 2.62 3.63
N ARG A 56 -24.37 3.18 2.79
CA ARG A 56 -24.40 4.61 2.42
C ARG A 56 -25.08 4.79 1.06
N ILE A 57 -25.73 5.94 0.86
CA ILE A 57 -26.38 6.33 -0.40
C ILE A 57 -25.38 7.19 -1.19
N ASN A 58 -25.06 6.77 -2.42
CA ASN A 58 -24.10 7.44 -3.29
C ASN A 58 -24.83 8.23 -4.40
N LYS A 59 -24.50 9.51 -4.59
CA LYS A 59 -25.08 10.34 -5.67
C LYS A 59 -24.43 10.00 -7.03
N VAL A 60 -25.13 10.32 -8.12
CA VAL A 60 -24.78 10.17 -9.56
C VAL A 60 -23.35 10.61 -9.93
N THR A 61 -22.71 11.46 -9.12
CA THR A 61 -21.27 11.77 -9.20
C THR A 61 -20.33 10.56 -9.01
N ALA A 62 -20.86 9.36 -8.79
CA ALA A 62 -20.11 8.12 -8.73
C ALA A 62 -19.50 7.72 -10.08
N GLU A 63 -20.17 7.88 -11.23
CA GLU A 63 -19.64 7.36 -12.50
C GLU A 63 -18.36 8.06 -12.94
N ASN A 64 -18.33 9.39 -12.94
CA ASN A 64 -17.11 10.15 -13.24
C ASN A 64 -15.98 9.83 -12.24
N LYS A 65 -16.31 9.60 -10.97
CA LYS A 65 -15.31 9.20 -9.96
C LYS A 65 -14.79 7.79 -10.16
N LEU A 66 -15.64 6.87 -10.62
CA LEU A 66 -15.26 5.52 -10.98
C LEU A 66 -14.35 5.52 -12.20
N GLN A 67 -14.67 6.32 -13.21
CA GLN A 67 -13.80 6.52 -14.38
C GLN A 67 -12.44 7.10 -13.97
N GLN A 68 -12.44 8.16 -13.17
CA GLN A 68 -11.21 8.74 -12.62
C GLN A 68 -10.39 7.70 -11.85
N CYS A 69 -11.03 6.91 -11.00
CA CYS A 69 -10.36 5.84 -10.26
C CYS A 69 -9.79 4.78 -11.20
N ALA A 70 -10.52 4.38 -12.24
CA ALA A 70 -10.10 3.39 -13.22
C ALA A 70 -8.85 3.85 -13.97
N GLU A 71 -8.85 5.07 -14.50
CA GLU A 71 -7.72 5.64 -15.23
C GLU A 71 -6.49 5.82 -14.34
N ILE A 72 -6.67 6.37 -13.12
CA ILE A 72 -5.59 6.55 -12.16
C ILE A 72 -5.01 5.20 -11.71
N LEU A 73 -5.87 4.20 -11.49
CA LEU A 73 -5.42 2.84 -11.13
C LEU A 73 -4.64 2.17 -12.26
N LEU A 74 -5.07 2.34 -13.50
CA LEU A 74 -4.35 1.81 -14.64
C LEU A 74 -2.97 2.48 -14.78
N CYS A 75 -2.88 3.81 -14.62
CA CYS A 75 -1.60 4.52 -14.55
C CYS A 75 -0.70 4.00 -13.42
N PHE A 76 -1.29 3.70 -12.27
CA PHE A 76 -0.58 3.14 -11.13
C PHE A 76 0.02 1.77 -11.47
N CYS A 77 -0.71 0.91 -12.17
CA CYS A 77 -0.22 -0.41 -12.61
C CYS A 77 0.82 -0.31 -13.73
N LEU A 78 0.77 0.75 -14.55
CA LEU A 78 1.76 1.06 -15.59
C LEU A 78 3.06 1.73 -15.07
N ASP A 79 3.25 1.80 -13.75
CA ASP A 79 4.41 2.45 -13.13
C ASP A 79 4.59 3.94 -13.51
N PHE A 80 3.50 4.65 -13.83
CA PHE A 80 3.58 6.09 -14.06
C PHE A 80 3.64 6.87 -12.76
N SER A 81 4.49 7.90 -12.73
CA SER A 81 4.54 8.84 -11.62
C SER A 81 3.22 9.63 -11.52
N PRO A 82 2.87 10.17 -10.34
CA PRO A 82 1.68 11.04 -10.21
C PRO A 82 1.71 12.23 -11.16
N HIS A 83 2.90 12.77 -11.44
CA HIS A 83 3.07 13.87 -12.39
C HIS A 83 2.76 13.43 -13.83
N ARG A 84 3.35 12.33 -14.28
CA ARG A 84 3.08 11.77 -15.61
C ARG A 84 1.60 11.39 -15.78
N THR A 85 1.00 10.84 -14.72
CA THR A 85 -0.43 10.51 -14.68
C THR A 85 -1.30 11.74 -14.83
N ALA A 86 -0.95 12.87 -14.18
CA ALA A 86 -1.67 14.12 -14.33
C ALA A 86 -1.60 14.68 -15.75
N GLN A 87 -0.44 14.54 -16.41
CA GLN A 87 -0.26 14.97 -17.79
C GLN A 87 -1.08 14.14 -18.79
N ILE A 88 -1.21 12.83 -18.57
CA ILE A 88 -1.90 11.92 -19.49
C ILE A 88 -3.42 11.93 -19.28
N THR A 89 -3.86 11.92 -18.02
CA THR A 89 -5.29 11.81 -17.68
C THR A 89 -5.98 13.16 -17.53
N HIS A 90 -5.21 14.24 -17.44
CA HIS A 90 -5.69 15.59 -17.15
C HIS A 90 -6.46 15.73 -15.81
N HIS A 91 -6.38 14.73 -14.93
CA HIS A 91 -6.94 14.82 -13.58
C HIS A 91 -6.08 15.70 -12.67
N ARG A 92 -6.72 16.27 -11.65
CA ARG A 92 -6.04 17.11 -10.65
C ARG A 92 -4.94 16.30 -9.95
N TYR A 93 -3.71 16.83 -9.91
CA TYR A 93 -2.57 16.17 -9.26
C TYR A 93 -2.86 15.73 -7.81
N ARG A 94 -3.55 16.57 -7.02
CA ARG A 94 -3.95 16.24 -5.64
C ARG A 94 -4.89 15.02 -5.54
N LEU A 95 -5.74 14.82 -6.54
CA LEU A 95 -6.61 13.64 -6.62
C LEU A 95 -5.77 12.38 -6.88
N ILE A 96 -4.86 12.47 -7.85
CA ILE A 96 -3.98 11.36 -8.25
C ILE A 96 -3.10 10.92 -7.09
N THR A 97 -2.41 11.85 -6.43
CA THR A 97 -1.55 11.53 -5.29
C THR A 97 -2.36 10.89 -4.15
N SER A 98 -3.57 11.40 -3.91
CA SER A 98 -4.47 10.81 -2.92
C SER A 98 -4.84 9.36 -3.27
N PHE A 99 -5.24 9.07 -4.52
CA PHE A 99 -5.54 7.70 -4.95
C PHE A 99 -4.31 6.78 -4.86
N TYR A 100 -3.14 7.23 -5.30
CA TYR A 100 -1.90 6.47 -5.18
C TYR A 100 -1.60 6.09 -3.74
N ASP A 101 -1.76 7.04 -2.80
CA ASP A 101 -1.57 6.76 -1.38
C ASP A 101 -2.62 5.78 -0.83
N HIS A 102 -3.87 5.85 -1.31
CA HIS A 102 -4.90 4.87 -0.95
C HIS A 102 -4.57 3.47 -1.47
N PHE A 103 -4.08 3.34 -2.72
CA PHE A 103 -3.68 2.05 -3.28
C PHE A 103 -2.51 1.45 -2.50
N ARG A 104 -1.47 2.24 -2.19
CA ARG A 104 -0.34 1.77 -1.37
C ARG A 104 -0.75 1.30 0.01
N LYS A 105 -1.61 2.08 0.69
CA LYS A 105 -2.15 1.72 1.99
C LYS A 105 -2.97 0.44 1.91
N LEU A 106 -3.82 0.31 0.89
CA LEU A 106 -4.61 -0.90 0.67
C LEU A 106 -3.72 -2.13 0.49
N LEU A 107 -2.69 -2.06 -0.36
CA LEU A 107 -1.75 -3.16 -0.57
C LEU A 107 -1.00 -3.52 0.73
N THR A 108 -0.63 -2.52 1.50
CA THR A 108 0.04 -2.68 2.79
C THR A 108 -0.87 -3.35 3.83
N GLU A 109 -2.10 -2.84 4.00
CA GLU A 109 -3.11 -3.36 4.93
C GLU A 109 -3.52 -4.81 4.60
N LYS A 110 -3.36 -5.24 3.35
CA LYS A 110 -3.65 -6.62 2.91
C LYS A 110 -2.47 -7.58 2.98
N SER A 111 -1.24 -7.05 3.04
CA SER A 111 -0.02 -7.87 3.04
C SER A 111 0.63 -7.99 4.42
N LEU A 112 0.37 -7.05 5.34
CA LEU A 112 0.97 -7.03 6.67
C LEU A 112 -0.08 -7.12 7.78
N PRO A 113 0.24 -7.79 8.91
CA PRO A 113 -0.57 -7.71 10.12
C PRO A 113 -0.49 -6.29 10.72
N GLN A 114 -1.52 -5.92 11.48
CA GLN A 114 -1.68 -4.57 12.05
C GLN A 114 -0.45 -4.12 12.86
N GLU A 115 0.18 -5.04 13.60
CA GLU A 115 1.38 -4.78 14.39
C GLU A 115 2.56 -4.33 13.51
N LYS A 116 2.79 -4.98 12.36
CA LYS A 116 3.86 -4.60 11.42
C LYS A 116 3.53 -3.30 10.69
N ILE A 117 2.26 -2.99 10.46
CA ILE A 117 1.85 -1.70 9.84
C ILE A 117 2.25 -0.52 10.73
N GLN A 118 2.13 -0.66 12.05
CA GLN A 118 2.53 0.39 13.00
C GLN A 118 4.03 0.73 12.86
N LEU A 119 4.88 -0.26 12.57
CA LEU A 119 6.32 -0.09 12.34
C LEU A 119 6.64 0.74 11.09
N LEU A 120 5.72 0.82 10.11
CA LEU A 120 5.90 1.68 8.94
C LEU A 120 5.77 3.16 9.29
N THR A 121 5.01 3.48 10.34
CA THR A 121 4.74 4.84 10.83
C THR A 121 5.59 5.24 12.03
N LEU A 122 6.04 4.28 12.83
CA LEU A 122 6.91 4.50 13.99
C LEU A 122 8.37 4.70 13.52
N HIS A 123 8.80 5.95 13.45
CA HIS A 123 10.20 6.29 13.21
C HIS A 123 10.97 6.29 14.53
N ASN A 124 11.26 5.11 15.08
CA ASN A 124 12.13 5.02 16.25
C ASN A 124 13.57 5.45 15.88
N ARG A 125 14.22 6.12 16.84
CA ARG A 125 15.45 6.88 16.64
C ARG A 125 16.67 5.95 16.63
N ASP A 126 16.86 5.18 15.56
CA ASP A 126 18.03 4.29 15.39
C ASP A 126 19.29 5.02 14.90
N ILE A 127 19.70 6.05 15.62
CA ILE A 127 20.97 6.73 15.39
C ILE A 127 21.94 6.29 16.49
N HIS A 128 23.02 5.60 16.11
CA HIS A 128 24.13 5.33 17.00
C HIS A 128 25.15 6.48 16.83
N VAL A 129 25.41 7.23 17.90
CA VAL A 129 26.45 8.27 17.90
C VAL A 129 27.77 7.61 18.31
N MET A 130 28.75 7.61 17.41
CA MET A 130 30.11 7.14 17.69
C MET A 130 31.07 8.23 17.22
N HIS A 131 31.89 8.78 18.13
CA HIS A 131 32.88 9.82 17.84
C HIS A 131 32.29 11.01 17.05
N ASP A 132 31.24 11.64 17.58
CA ASP A 132 30.52 12.80 16.99
C ASP A 132 29.92 12.60 15.59
N LYS A 133 29.82 11.36 15.12
CA LYS A 133 29.23 11.02 13.83
C LYS A 133 28.01 10.12 14.03
N SER A 134 26.84 10.67 13.69
CA SER A 134 25.57 9.93 13.61
C SER A 134 25.68 8.83 12.55
N ARG A 135 25.63 7.56 12.98
CA ARG A 135 25.63 6.39 12.08
C ARG A 135 24.36 5.59 12.25
N CYS A 136 23.93 4.96 11.17
CA CYS A 136 22.81 4.04 11.19
C CYS A 136 23.18 2.82 12.05
N ARG A 137 22.33 2.43 13.00
CA ARG A 137 22.54 1.24 13.84
C ARG A 137 22.79 -0.01 13.01
N TRP A 138 22.01 -0.15 11.93
CA TRP A 138 21.92 -1.30 11.03
C TRP A 138 23.12 -1.42 10.08
N CYS A 139 23.31 -0.41 9.22
CA CYS A 139 24.33 -0.49 8.15
C CYS A 139 25.62 0.27 8.45
N LYS A 140 25.72 0.92 9.62
CA LYS A 140 26.82 1.81 10.02
C LYS A 140 27.12 2.97 9.05
N GLY A 141 26.24 3.21 8.07
CA GLY A 141 26.35 4.33 7.15
C GLY A 141 26.17 5.67 7.86
N LYS A 142 26.79 6.73 7.32
CA LYS A 142 26.61 8.11 7.84
C LYS A 142 25.14 8.52 7.70
N VAL A 143 24.56 9.03 8.78
CA VAL A 143 23.21 9.58 8.82
C VAL A 143 23.33 11.08 9.10
N ARG A 144 22.55 11.91 8.40
CA ARG A 144 22.47 13.34 8.72
C ARG A 144 21.81 13.49 10.10
N SER A 145 22.47 14.19 11.02
CA SER A 145 21.92 14.50 12.35
C SER A 145 20.61 15.27 12.20
N GLY A 146 19.53 14.76 12.81
CA GLY A 146 18.21 15.40 12.78
C GLY A 146 17.09 14.46 12.35
N LYS A 147 16.35 13.95 13.35
CA LYS A 147 15.06 13.22 13.30
C LYS A 147 15.04 11.85 12.59
N GLY A 148 14.96 10.80 13.43
CA GLY A 148 14.55 9.44 13.09
C GLY A 148 15.64 8.58 12.43
N GLY A 149 15.88 7.39 12.98
CA GLY A 149 16.66 6.37 12.28
C GLY A 149 15.83 5.82 11.12
N PRO A 150 16.45 5.45 9.98
CA PRO A 150 15.70 4.88 8.87
C PRO A 150 15.24 3.46 9.24
N PRO A 151 13.95 3.13 9.08
CA PRO A 151 13.46 1.78 9.35
C PRO A 151 14.21 0.77 8.48
N ALA A 152 14.49 -0.40 9.06
CA ALA A 152 15.05 -1.54 8.35
C ALA A 152 13.93 -2.45 7.86
N PHE A 153 14.09 -2.98 6.65
CA PHE A 153 13.13 -3.90 6.06
C PHE A 153 13.82 -5.21 5.70
N GLY A 154 13.36 -6.32 6.24
CA GLY A 154 13.86 -7.65 5.90
C GLY A 154 13.30 -8.10 4.56
N VAL A 155 14.13 -8.79 3.76
CA VAL A 155 13.76 -9.34 2.44
C VAL A 155 13.83 -10.86 2.46
N GLN A 156 12.69 -11.53 2.23
CA GLN A 156 12.59 -12.99 2.09
C GLN A 156 12.29 -13.37 0.65
N PHE A 157 12.84 -14.51 0.23
CA PHE A 157 12.48 -15.17 -1.04
C PHE A 157 11.87 -16.51 -0.70
N ARG A 158 10.70 -16.80 -1.28
CA ARG A 158 10.12 -18.14 -1.24
C ARG A 158 10.65 -18.98 -2.40
N GLU A 159 10.58 -20.29 -2.25
CA GLU A 159 10.92 -21.24 -3.32
C GLU A 159 10.05 -21.04 -4.58
N SER A 160 8.82 -20.53 -4.41
CA SER A 160 7.90 -20.13 -5.49
C SER A 160 8.40 -18.94 -6.32
N GLY A 161 9.45 -18.23 -5.89
CA GLY A 161 9.95 -17.00 -6.54
C GLY A 161 9.26 -15.72 -6.07
N GLU A 162 8.36 -15.81 -5.09
CA GLU A 162 7.74 -14.66 -4.44
C GLU A 162 8.69 -13.99 -3.44
N VAL A 163 8.56 -12.67 -3.32
CA VAL A 163 9.35 -11.83 -2.43
C VAL A 163 8.47 -11.24 -1.34
N TYR A 164 8.99 -11.17 -0.13
CA TYR A 164 8.37 -10.45 0.98
C TYR A 164 9.35 -9.44 1.57
N ILE A 165 8.89 -8.22 1.75
CA ILE A 165 9.58 -7.07 2.33
C ILE A 165 8.79 -6.63 3.55
N ASP A 166 9.34 -6.90 4.73
CA ASP A 166 8.68 -6.64 6.01
C ASP A 166 9.43 -5.60 6.81
N PRO A 167 8.74 -4.63 7.46
CA PRO A 167 9.39 -3.79 8.45
C PRO A 167 9.85 -4.67 9.61
N LEU A 168 11.09 -4.48 10.06
CA LEU A 168 11.67 -5.21 11.18
C LEU A 168 11.56 -4.40 12.47
N LYS A 169 11.27 -5.07 13.59
CA LYS A 169 11.42 -4.47 14.93
C LYS A 169 12.88 -4.40 15.31
N ASP A 170 13.25 -3.45 16.17
CA ASP A 170 14.63 -3.26 16.61
C ASP A 170 15.26 -4.55 17.17
N ASP A 171 14.48 -5.35 17.90
CA ASP A 171 14.98 -6.57 18.54
C ASP A 171 15.17 -7.72 17.53
N GLU A 172 14.20 -7.91 16.62
CA GLU A 172 14.28 -8.88 15.51
C GLU A 172 15.50 -8.58 14.63
N ALA A 173 15.67 -7.30 14.38
CA ALA A 173 16.71 -6.77 13.55
C ALA A 173 18.08 -7.02 14.24
N VAL A 174 18.28 -6.60 15.50
CA VAL A 174 19.55 -6.78 16.22
C VAL A 174 19.99 -8.25 16.29
N LEU A 175 19.07 -9.17 16.56
CA LEU A 175 19.34 -10.61 16.61
C LEU A 175 19.84 -11.18 15.27
N HIS A 176 19.42 -10.60 14.13
CA HIS A 176 19.86 -11.03 12.81
C HIS A 176 21.14 -10.34 12.29
N PHE A 177 21.49 -9.15 12.79
CA PHE A 177 22.59 -8.35 12.22
C PHE A 177 23.91 -8.41 13.01
N HIS A 178 23.99 -9.12 14.14
CA HIS A 178 25.21 -9.19 14.97
C HIS A 178 26.41 -9.91 14.32
N SER A 179 26.30 -10.46 13.11
CA SER A 179 27.37 -11.23 12.46
C SER A 179 27.78 -10.69 11.07
N PHE A 180 27.94 -9.37 10.93
CA PHE A 180 28.66 -8.79 9.79
C PHE A 180 30.09 -8.41 10.20
N GLY A 181 30.96 -9.43 10.31
CA GLY A 181 32.40 -9.25 10.51
C GLY A 181 33.06 -10.17 11.54
N SER A 182 32.31 -10.88 12.37
CA SER A 182 32.86 -11.93 13.24
C SER A 182 32.92 -13.25 12.48
N ARG A 183 34.08 -13.92 12.59
CA ARG A 183 34.41 -15.19 11.93
C ARG A 183 33.88 -16.38 12.76
N GLU A 184 32.72 -16.23 13.38
CA GLU A 184 32.10 -17.23 14.24
C GLU A 184 30.70 -17.56 13.74
N GLU A 185 30.56 -18.81 13.32
CA GLU A 185 29.32 -19.47 12.94
C GLU A 185 28.33 -19.45 14.09
N THR A 186 27.48 -18.43 14.12
CA THR A 186 26.33 -18.41 15.02
C THR A 186 25.18 -19.12 14.33
N LEU A 187 25.04 -20.41 14.67
CA LEU A 187 23.83 -21.22 14.52
C LEU A 187 22.64 -20.47 15.13
N GLY A 188 21.96 -19.71 14.29
CA GLY A 188 20.78 -18.92 14.62
C GLY A 188 19.92 -18.64 13.40
N ARG A 189 19.80 -19.61 12.48
CA ARG A 189 18.83 -19.54 11.38
C ARG A 189 17.43 -19.66 11.98
N ARG A 190 16.80 -18.55 12.32
CA ARG A 190 15.34 -18.49 12.46
C ARG A 190 14.82 -17.10 12.07
N GLU A 191 14.65 -16.93 10.76
CA GLU A 191 13.50 -16.28 10.07
C GLU A 191 13.76 -16.04 8.56
N GLY A 192 14.43 -16.95 7.83
CA GLY A 192 14.34 -17.01 6.36
C GLY A 192 14.75 -15.78 5.51
N TYR A 193 15.23 -14.69 6.12
CA TYR A 193 15.59 -13.45 5.43
C TYR A 193 16.93 -13.62 4.68
N THR A 194 16.94 -13.20 3.43
CA THR A 194 18.11 -13.26 2.54
C THR A 194 18.95 -11.98 2.57
N GLY A 195 18.36 -10.90 3.05
CA GLY A 195 18.97 -9.58 3.18
C GLY A 195 18.01 -8.57 3.79
N PHE A 196 18.40 -7.31 3.80
CA PHE A 196 17.60 -6.20 4.32
C PHE A 196 17.84 -4.91 3.56
N ILE A 197 16.82 -4.04 3.52
CA ILE A 197 16.89 -2.70 2.96
C ILE A 197 16.98 -1.70 4.11
N CYS A 198 18.00 -0.86 4.11
CA CYS A 198 18.17 0.22 5.09
C CYS A 198 18.94 1.39 4.44
N CYS A 199 18.64 2.63 4.83
CA CYS A 199 19.32 3.82 4.28
C CYS A 199 19.32 3.91 2.74
N GLY A 200 18.30 3.37 2.06
CA GLY A 200 18.25 3.33 0.59
C GLY A 200 19.26 2.38 -0.06
N LYS A 201 19.82 1.45 0.72
CA LYS A 201 20.73 0.40 0.25
C LYS A 201 20.16 -0.97 0.61
N PHE A 202 20.48 -1.95 -0.21
CA PHE A 202 20.19 -3.35 0.05
C PHE A 202 21.46 -4.07 0.52
N HIS A 203 21.36 -4.71 1.67
CA HIS A 203 22.42 -5.41 2.38
C HIS A 203 22.09 -6.91 2.41
N ARG A 204 22.99 -7.78 1.97
CA ARG A 204 22.72 -9.20 1.71
C ARG A 204 23.36 -10.10 2.74
N PHE A 205 22.62 -11.05 3.30
CA PHE A 205 23.14 -12.01 4.27
C PHE A 205 23.67 -13.28 3.64
N THR A 206 22.98 -13.76 2.60
CA THR A 206 23.14 -15.13 2.12
C THR A 206 24.29 -15.28 1.13
N LYS A 207 25.04 -16.38 1.27
CA LYS A 207 26.03 -16.88 0.29
C LYS A 207 25.41 -17.81 -0.77
N ASP A 208 24.13 -18.17 -0.64
CA ASP A 208 23.40 -19.01 -1.59
C ASP A 208 23.31 -18.31 -2.96
N ALA A 209 23.75 -18.99 -4.01
CA ALA A 209 23.81 -18.45 -5.37
C ALA A 209 22.43 -18.10 -5.94
N ARG A 210 21.39 -18.91 -5.69
CA ARG A 210 20.03 -18.65 -6.20
C ARG A 210 19.40 -17.47 -5.49
N ALA A 211 19.49 -17.44 -4.16
CA ALA A 211 18.99 -16.32 -3.38
C ALA A 211 19.73 -15.02 -3.71
N LYS A 212 21.04 -15.10 -4.01
CA LYS A 212 21.84 -13.95 -4.49
C LYS A 212 21.32 -13.39 -5.80
N VAL A 213 21.03 -14.24 -6.79
CA VAL A 213 20.50 -13.81 -8.09
C VAL A 213 19.13 -13.16 -7.94
N GLY A 214 18.21 -13.77 -7.19
CA GLY A 214 16.88 -13.20 -6.93
C GLY A 214 16.96 -11.84 -6.23
N ALA A 215 17.86 -11.70 -5.26
CA ALA A 215 18.07 -10.48 -4.51
C ALA A 215 18.65 -9.34 -5.37
N GLU A 216 19.56 -9.65 -6.31
CA GLU A 216 20.08 -8.68 -7.26
C GLU A 216 19.04 -8.24 -8.30
N GLN A 217 18.22 -9.18 -8.79
CA GLN A 217 17.12 -8.88 -9.70
C GLN A 217 16.09 -7.97 -9.04
N LEU A 218 15.65 -8.31 -7.82
CA LEU A 218 14.74 -7.47 -7.04
C LEU A 218 15.31 -6.07 -6.82
N TRP A 219 16.56 -5.97 -6.35
CA TRP A 219 17.14 -4.67 -6.04
C TRP A 219 17.36 -3.79 -7.28
N THR A 220 17.68 -4.39 -8.42
CA THR A 220 17.79 -3.67 -9.69
C THR A 220 16.43 -3.17 -10.14
N TRP A 221 15.41 -4.03 -10.09
CA TRP A 221 14.02 -3.70 -10.41
C TRP A 221 13.47 -2.56 -9.52
N ILE A 222 13.79 -2.58 -8.22
CA ILE A 222 13.44 -1.50 -7.28
C ILE A 222 14.17 -0.20 -7.67
N ARG A 223 15.49 -0.24 -7.89
CA ARG A 223 16.28 0.97 -8.17
C ARG A 223 15.83 1.71 -9.43
N GLU A 224 15.49 0.98 -10.49
CA GLU A 224 14.98 1.56 -11.73
C GLU A 224 13.71 2.36 -11.49
N ARG A 225 12.79 1.83 -10.67
CA ARG A 225 11.52 2.47 -10.31
C ARG A 225 11.67 3.57 -9.27
N VAL A 226 12.65 3.50 -8.37
CA VAL A 226 12.89 4.62 -7.44
C VAL A 226 13.45 5.83 -8.19
N ARG A 227 14.31 5.60 -9.19
CA ARG A 227 14.89 6.66 -10.02
C ARG A 227 13.85 7.42 -10.83
N SER A 228 12.88 6.72 -11.44
CA SER A 228 11.81 7.35 -12.22
C SER A 228 10.86 8.22 -11.39
N HIS A 229 10.86 8.07 -10.06
CA HIS A 229 10.05 8.86 -9.13
C HIS A 229 10.83 9.99 -8.43
N HIS A 230 12.08 10.27 -8.82
CA HIS A 230 12.98 11.24 -8.16
C HIS A 230 13.21 10.95 -6.66
N GLY A 231 13.11 9.68 -6.26
CA GLY A 231 13.26 9.24 -4.88
C GLY A 231 11.94 9.07 -4.12
N ILE A 232 12.03 8.51 -2.92
CA ILE A 232 10.88 8.25 -2.05
C ILE A 232 11.05 9.05 -0.75
N TRP A 233 10.01 9.78 -0.36
CA TRP A 233 9.97 10.45 0.94
C TRP A 233 10.10 9.45 2.09
N LYS A 234 10.99 9.72 3.06
CA LYS A 234 11.28 8.83 4.20
C LYS A 234 10.02 8.32 4.94
N LYS A 235 9.05 9.21 5.16
CA LYS A 235 7.78 8.90 5.84
C LYS A 235 6.88 7.91 5.09
N ASN A 236 7.10 7.75 3.78
CA ASN A 236 6.32 6.88 2.91
C ASN A 236 7.11 5.67 2.40
N THR A 237 8.38 5.53 2.83
CA THR A 237 9.27 4.46 2.33
C THR A 237 8.67 3.08 2.51
N GLY A 238 8.07 2.80 3.68
CA GLY A 238 7.41 1.52 3.95
C GLY A 238 6.27 1.21 2.98
N TYR A 239 5.32 2.13 2.83
CA TYR A 239 4.20 1.99 1.89
C TYR A 239 4.65 1.81 0.43
N TYR A 240 5.73 2.48 0.03
CA TYR A 240 6.28 2.35 -1.31
C TYR A 240 6.98 1.00 -1.52
N LEU A 241 7.73 0.51 -0.53
CA LEU A 241 8.34 -0.81 -0.60
C LEU A 241 7.28 -1.91 -0.72
N LYS A 242 6.14 -1.78 -0.03
CA LYS A 242 5.02 -2.73 -0.18
C LYS A 242 4.34 -2.65 -1.54
N GLU A 243 4.22 -1.46 -2.13
CA GLU A 243 3.80 -1.33 -3.54
C GLU A 243 4.77 -2.09 -4.47
N LEU A 244 6.07 -1.86 -4.30
CA LEU A 244 7.11 -2.47 -5.13
C LEU A 244 7.16 -3.99 -4.98
N GLU A 245 7.04 -4.52 -3.76
CA GLU A 245 6.91 -5.95 -3.50
C GLU A 245 5.71 -6.54 -4.24
N TRP A 246 4.53 -5.94 -4.08
CA TRP A 246 3.31 -6.45 -4.70
C TRP A 246 3.43 -6.46 -6.23
N LYS A 247 3.95 -5.37 -6.81
CA LYS A 247 4.18 -5.25 -8.25
C LYS A 247 5.24 -6.22 -8.74
N TYR A 248 6.33 -6.44 -7.98
CA TYR A 248 7.33 -7.44 -8.32
C TYR A 248 6.70 -8.83 -8.37
N ASN A 249 5.90 -9.21 -7.37
CA ASN A 249 5.23 -10.51 -7.33
C ASN A 249 4.14 -10.68 -8.40
N ASN A 250 3.61 -9.58 -8.96
CA ASN A 250 2.61 -9.60 -10.03
C ASN A 250 3.17 -9.12 -11.38
N ARG A 251 4.50 -9.05 -11.54
CA ARG A 251 5.18 -8.46 -12.72
C ARG A 251 4.90 -9.17 -14.05
N SER A 252 4.49 -10.43 -14.00
CA SER A 252 4.12 -11.21 -15.18
C SER A 252 2.67 -10.96 -15.63
N LEU A 253 1.87 -10.27 -14.83
CA LEU A 253 0.48 -9.97 -15.17
C LEU A 253 0.40 -8.67 -15.96
N ASP A 254 -0.51 -8.66 -16.93
CA ASP A 254 -0.89 -7.45 -17.63
C ASP A 254 -1.41 -6.36 -16.66
N PRO A 255 -1.11 -5.07 -16.88
CA PRO A 255 -1.55 -3.97 -16.01
C PRO A 255 -3.06 -3.93 -15.74
N GLU A 256 -3.90 -4.34 -16.68
CA GLU A 256 -5.35 -4.40 -16.46
C GLU A 256 -5.71 -5.51 -15.45
N LEU A 257 -5.07 -6.68 -15.56
CA LEU A 257 -5.27 -7.76 -14.61
C LEU A 257 -4.72 -7.42 -13.22
N GLN A 258 -3.60 -6.68 -13.16
CA GLN A 258 -3.11 -6.10 -11.90
C GLN A 258 -4.16 -5.16 -11.28
N ALA A 259 -4.74 -4.26 -12.08
CA ALA A 259 -5.77 -3.35 -11.62
C ALA A 259 -7.00 -4.11 -11.07
N ARG A 260 -7.47 -5.15 -11.77
CA ARG A 260 -8.57 -6.01 -11.29
C ARG A 260 -8.26 -6.68 -9.96
N LYS A 261 -7.03 -7.18 -9.76
CA LYS A 261 -6.60 -7.72 -8.45
C LYS A 261 -6.64 -6.65 -7.36
N ILE A 262 -6.20 -5.42 -7.64
CA ILE A 262 -6.29 -4.32 -6.66
C ILE A 262 -7.76 -3.97 -6.37
N ILE A 263 -8.63 -3.93 -7.38
CA ILE A 263 -10.08 -3.71 -7.21
C ILE A 263 -10.68 -4.77 -6.28
N ALA A 264 -10.31 -6.04 -6.44
CA ALA A 264 -10.80 -7.12 -5.60
C ALA A 264 -10.51 -6.88 -4.10
N LEU A 265 -9.38 -6.24 -3.78
CA LEU A 265 -8.99 -5.87 -2.41
C LEU A 265 -9.75 -4.67 -1.85
N MET A 266 -10.33 -3.81 -2.70
CA MET A 266 -11.00 -2.58 -2.28
C MET A 266 -12.26 -2.86 -1.42
N PRO A 267 -12.52 -2.03 -0.40
CA PRO A 267 -13.76 -2.10 0.37
C PRO A 267 -14.96 -1.73 -0.50
N VAL A 268 -16.13 -2.26 -0.15
CA VAL A 268 -17.40 -2.07 -0.89
C VAL A 268 -17.80 -0.59 -0.98
N ASP A 269 -17.32 0.26 -0.08
CA ASP A 269 -17.65 1.68 -0.03
C ASP A 269 -16.44 2.60 -0.26
N PHE A 270 -15.42 2.12 -0.98
CA PHE A 270 -14.11 2.77 -1.13
C PHE A 270 -14.19 4.27 -1.49
N LEU A 271 -15.07 4.66 -2.42
CA LEU A 271 -15.24 6.08 -2.79
C LEU A 271 -15.59 6.96 -1.60
N THR A 272 -16.39 6.46 -0.66
CA THR A 272 -16.76 7.20 0.55
C THR A 272 -15.71 7.06 1.64
N SER A 273 -15.17 5.86 1.87
CA SER A 273 -14.20 5.63 2.94
C SER A 273 -12.87 6.36 2.69
N TRP A 274 -12.42 6.43 1.43
CA TRP A 274 -11.23 7.21 1.05
C TRP A 274 -11.47 8.71 1.10
N SER A 275 -12.69 9.18 0.79
CA SER A 275 -13.08 10.60 0.92
C SER A 275 -13.20 11.07 2.38
N LEU A 276 -13.49 10.16 3.32
CA LEU A 276 -13.57 10.46 4.76
C LEU A 276 -12.17 10.47 5.39
N ARG A 277 -11.30 9.51 5.03
CA ARG A 277 -9.90 9.47 5.49
C ARG A 277 -9.11 10.71 5.05
N ALA A 278 -9.44 11.32 3.92
CA ALA A 278 -8.85 12.57 3.46
C ALA A 278 -9.24 13.82 4.30
N ARG A 279 -10.28 13.72 5.15
CA ARG A 279 -10.81 14.81 5.98
C ARG A 279 -10.46 14.70 7.47
N GLY A 280 -9.54 13.80 7.84
CA GLY A 280 -9.00 13.75 9.21
C GLY A 280 -10.02 13.36 10.29
N THR A 281 -11.09 12.64 9.94
CA THR A 281 -12.04 12.16 10.95
C THR A 281 -11.53 10.85 11.54
N THR A 282 -10.76 10.96 12.62
CA THR A 282 -10.54 9.89 13.59
C THR A 282 -11.89 9.52 14.19
N VAL A 283 -12.52 8.48 13.64
CA VAL A 283 -13.60 7.81 14.36
C VAL A 283 -12.91 7.00 15.45
N VAL A 284 -12.91 7.55 16.66
CA VAL A 284 -12.65 6.80 17.90
C VAL A 284 -13.66 5.65 17.92
N GLN A 285 -13.18 4.42 17.73
CA GLN A 285 -13.96 3.25 18.06
C GLN A 285 -14.07 3.22 19.59
N MET A 286 -15.22 3.66 20.10
CA MET A 286 -15.64 3.30 21.45
C MET A 286 -15.88 1.79 21.45
N GLY A 287 -15.00 1.07 22.15
CA GLY A 287 -15.19 -0.32 22.51
C GLY A 287 -16.41 -0.44 23.41
N THR A 288 -17.25 -1.42 23.10
CA THR A 288 -18.13 -2.07 24.07
C THR A 288 -17.32 -2.89 25.04
#